data_AF-A0A6I3FK75-F1
#
_entry.id   AF-A0A6I3FK75-F1
#
_cell.length_a   1.000
_cell.length_b   1.000
_cell.length_c   1.000
_cell.angle_alpha   90.00
_cell.angle_beta   90.00
_cell.angle_gamma   90.00
#
_symmetry.space_group_name_H-M   'P 1'
#
loop_
_entity.id
_entity.type
_entity.pdbx_description
1 polymer ?
#
loop_
_entity_poly.entity_id
_entity_poly.type
_entity_poly.pdbx_seq_one_letter_code
_entity_poly.pdbx_strand_id
1 'polypeptide(L)' 'MTTWKAIILGAVEGITEYLPISSTGHLIVTQRILGIGDTSATKDAADTYAIAIQLGAILAVLILYRRR' A
#
# COMPACT_ATOMS: atom_id res chain seq x y z
N MET A 1 11.81 1.80 6.08
CA MET A 1 11.32 0.87 5.04
C MET A 1 12.44 0.60 4.06
N THR A 2 12.69 -0.66 3.66
CA THR A 2 13.62 -0.97 2.56
C THR A 2 12.87 -0.96 1.23
N THR A 3 13.56 -0.68 0.12
CA THR A 3 12.96 -0.59 -1.22
C THR A 3 12.17 -1.84 -1.60
N TRP A 4 12.67 -3.03 -1.27
CA TRP A 4 11.98 -4.29 -1.55
C TRP A 4 10.65 -4.43 -0.79
N LYS A 5 10.61 -4.04 0.49
CA LYS A 5 9.38 -4.03 1.29
C LYS A 5 8.35 -3.03 0.75
N ALA A 6 8.82 -1.89 0.27
CA ALA A 6 7.99 -0.87 -0.37
C ALA A 6 7.34 -1.39 -1.67
N ILE A 7 8.11 -2.08 -2.52
CA ILE A 7 7.60 -2.71 -3.75
C ILE A 7 6.50 -3.73 -3.43
N ILE A 8 6.69 -4.57 -2.41
CA ILE A 8 5.69 -5.57 -2.01
C ILE A 8 4.39 -4.89 -1.55
N LEU A 9 4.47 -3.89 -0.66
CA LEU A 9 3.28 -3.16 -0.19
C LEU A 9 2.56 -2.44 -1.34
N GLY A 10 3.30 -1.81 -2.25
CA GLY A 10 2.72 -1.17 -3.42
C GLY A 10 2.03 -2.16 -4.37
N ALA A 11 2.58 -3.36 -4.54
CA ALA A 11 1.95 -4.42 -5.32
C ALA A 11 0.67 -4.94 -4.65
N VAL A 12 0.70 -5.16 -3.32
CA VAL A 12 -0.48 -5.59 -2.56
C VAL A 12 -1.60 -4.55 -2.68
N GLU A 13 -1.29 -3.27 -2.45
CA GLU A 13 -2.25 -2.18 -2.61
C GLU A 13 -2.81 -2.13 -4.03
N GLY A 14 -1.93 -2.03 -5.03
CA GLY A 14 -2.36 -1.89 -6.43
C GLY A 14 -3.16 -3.08 -6.97
N ILE A 15 -3.01 -4.27 -6.41
CA ILE A 15 -3.84 -5.44 -6.78
C ILE A 15 -5.15 -5.43 -6.00
N THR A 16 -5.09 -5.22 -4.68
CA THR A 16 -6.24 -5.42 -3.80
C THR A 16 -7.24 -4.26 -3.81
N GLU A 17 -6.82 -3.04 -4.17
CA GLU A 17 -7.66 -1.84 -4.17
C GLU A 17 -8.81 -1.91 -5.20
N TYR A 18 -8.59 -2.60 -6.32
CA TYR A 18 -9.63 -2.76 -7.35
C TYR A 18 -10.54 -3.98 -7.13
N LEU A 19 -10.19 -4.83 -6.16
CA LEU A 19 -10.96 -6.03 -5.82
C LEU A 19 -11.80 -5.75 -4.56
N PRO A 20 -13.03 -6.30 -4.45
CA PRO A 20 -13.89 -6.10 -3.28
C PRO A 20 -13.45 -7.00 -2.10
N ILE A 21 -12.18 -6.90 -1.68
CA ILE A 21 -11.53 -7.78 -0.69
C ILE A 21 -10.82 -7.03 0.45
N SER A 22 -10.97 -5.70 0.52
CA SER A 22 -10.33 -4.80 1.50
C SER A 22 -8.80 -4.76 1.40
N SER A 23 -8.28 -3.72 0.74
CA SER A 23 -6.85 -3.42 0.62
C SER A 23 -6.18 -3.13 1.97
N THR A 24 -6.84 -2.35 2.83
CA THR A 24 -6.35 -2.01 4.18
C THR A 24 -6.05 -3.26 5.02
N GLY A 25 -6.92 -4.27 4.97
CA GLY A 25 -6.71 -5.52 5.69
C GLY A 25 -5.46 -6.26 5.20
N HIS A 26 -5.28 -6.35 3.88
CA HIS A 26 -4.13 -7.01 3.28
C HIS A 26 -2.82 -6.24 3.55
N LEU A 27 -2.84 -4.91 3.56
CA LEU A 27 -1.69 -4.10 3.95
C LEU A 27 -1.27 -4.37 5.39
N ILE A 28 -2.20 -4.36 6.35
CA ILE A 28 -1.90 -4.62 7.77
C ILE A 28 -1.29 -6.01 7.95
N VAL A 29 -1.85 -7.03 7.31
CA VAL A 29 -1.32 -8.41 7.37
C VAL A 29 0.08 -8.47 6.75
N THR A 30 0.27 -7.86 5.59
CA THR A 30 1.57 -7.83 4.90
C THR A 30 2.64 -7.09 5.71
N GLN A 31 2.27 -5.98 6.35
CA GLN A 31 3.17 -5.23 7.23
C GLN A 31 3.65 -6.08 8.40
N ARG A 32 2.74 -6.83 9.05
CA ARG A 32 3.08 -7.75 10.15
C ARG A 32 3.99 -8.89 9.69
N ILE A 33 3.71 -9.49 8.54
CA ILE A 33 4.53 -10.59 7.99
C ILE A 33 5.95 -10.11 7.65
N LEU A 34 6.07 -8.89 7.12
CA LEU A 34 7.36 -8.32 6.72
C LEU A 34 8.09 -7.58 7.85
N GLY A 35 7.54 -7.56 9.07
CA GLY A 35 8.08 -6.81 10.20
C GLY A 35 8.25 -5.32 9.90
N ILE A 36 7.18 -4.70 9.38
CA ILE A 36 7.13 -3.30 8.97
C ILE A 36 6.40 -2.51 10.05
N GLY A 37 7.08 -1.52 10.64
CA GLY A 37 6.51 -0.69 11.71
C GLY A 37 6.49 -1.37 13.07
N ASP A 38 7.28 -2.44 13.27
CA ASP A 38 7.38 -3.19 14.53
C ASP A 38 7.95 -2.35 15.69
N THR A 39 8.68 -1.29 15.38
CA THR A 39 9.17 -0.33 16.38
C THR A 39 8.37 0.96 16.31
N SER A 40 8.14 1.60 17.45
CA SER A 40 7.41 2.88 17.52
C SER A 40 8.02 3.96 16.62
N ALA A 41 9.35 3.95 16.46
CA ALA A 41 10.06 4.89 15.59
C ALA A 41 9.82 4.66 14.08
N THR A 42 9.42 3.45 13.67
CA THR A 42 9.19 3.11 12.25
C THR A 42 7.72 2.98 11.88
N LYS A 43 6.84 2.94 12.88
CA LYS A 43 5.40 2.80 12.72
C LYS A 43 4.78 3.97 11.96
N ASP A 44 5.07 5.20 12.36
CA ASP A 44 4.51 6.39 11.70
C ASP A 44 4.89 6.47 10.22
N ALA A 45 6.14 6.13 9.90
CA ALA A 45 6.62 6.07 8.52
C ALA A 45 5.94 4.96 7.70
N ALA A 46 5.67 3.80 8.32
CA ALA A 46 4.97 2.69 7.67
C ALA A 46 3.49 3.02 7.40
N ASP A 47 2.81 3.61 8.38
CA ASP A 47 1.41 4.01 8.28
C ASP A 47 1.25 5.14 7.26
N THR A 48 2.15 6.13 7.27
CA THR A 48 2.18 7.20 6.25
C THR A 48 2.42 6.63 4.86
N TYR A 49 3.33 5.66 4.72
CA TYR A 49 3.60 5.01 3.43
C TYR A 49 2.38 4.25 2.91
N ALA A 50 1.68 3.50 3.79
CA ALA A 50 0.45 2.80 3.44
C ALA A 50 -0.64 3.73 2.89
N ILE A 51 -0.76 4.94 3.44
CA ILE A 51 -1.67 5.96 2.93
C ILE A 51 -1.17 6.54 1.59
N ALA A 52 0.13 6.82 1.49
CA ALA A 52 0.71 7.43 0.29
C ALA A 52 0.58 6.55 -0.96
N ILE A 53 0.69 5.22 -0.84
CA ILE A 53 0.59 4.31 -1.99
C ILE A 53 -0.83 4.21 -2.57
N GLN A 54 -1.87 4.52 -1.79
CA GLN A 54 -3.26 4.59 -2.30
C GLN A 54 -3.42 5.66 -3.39
N LEU A 55 -2.66 6.75 -3.29
CA LEU A 55 -2.61 7.77 -4.35
C LEU A 55 -2.13 7.19 -5.67
N GLY A 56 -1.22 6.21 -5.64
CA GLY A 56 -0.77 5.48 -6.83
C GLY A 56 -1.91 4.70 -7.49
N ALA A 57 -2.75 4.03 -6.69
CA ALA A 57 -3.92 3.33 -7.19
C ALA A 57 -4.96 4.30 -7.78
N ILE A 58 -5.23 5.43 -7.12
CA ILE A 58 -6.10 6.49 -7.63
C ILE A 58 -5.57 7.02 -8.97
N LEU A 59 -4.27 7.33 -9.05
CA LEU A 59 -3.64 7.82 -10.28
C LEU A 59 -3.74 6.81 -11.43
N ALA A 60 -3.61 5.51 -11.16
CA ALA A 60 -3.78 4.47 -12.17
C ALA A 60 -5.22 4.48 -12.74
N VAL A 61 -6.24 4.69 -11.92
CA VAL A 61 -7.63 4.86 -12.39
C VAL A 61 -7.79 6.15 -13.19
N LEU A 62 -7.25 7.28 -12.71
CA LEU A 62 -7.33 8.56 -13.44
C LEU A 62 -6.68 8.46 -14.83
N ILE A 63 -5.57 7.73 -14.96
CA ILE A 63 -4.91 7.48 -16.24
C ILE A 63 -5.74 6.53 -17.11
N LEU A 64 -6.25 5.43 -16.54
CA LEU A 64 -7.09 4.45 -17.23
C LEU A 64 -8.35 5.08 -17.82
N TYR A 65 -8.95 6.03 -17.10
CA TYR A 65 -10.18 6.72 -17.48
C TYR A 65 -9.97 8.12 -18.07
N ARG A 66 -8.72 8.53 -18.37
CA ARG A 66 -8.40 9.91 -18.82
C ARG A 66 -9.15 10.39 -20.07
N ARG A 67 -9.67 9.47 -20.88
CA ARG A 67 -10.37 9.75 -22.15
C ARG A 67 -11.84 9.34 -22.14
N ARG A 68 -12.35 8.83 -21.01
CA ARG A 68 -13.78 8.63 -20.82
C ARG A 68 -14.38 9.91 -20.24
#